data_AF-A0A448ZW77-F1
#
_entry.id   AF-A0A448ZW77-F1
#
_cell.length_a   1.000
_cell.length_b   1.000
_cell.length_c   1.000
_cell.angle_alpha   90.00
_cell.angle_beta   90.00
_cell.angle_gamma   90.00
#
_symmetry.space_group_name_H-M   'P 1'
#
loop_
_entity.id
_entity.type
_entity.pdbx_description
1 polymer ?
#
loop_
_entity_poly.entity_id
_entity_poly.type
_entity_poly.pdbx_seq_one_letter_code
_entity_poly.pdbx_strand_id
1 'polypeptide(L)'
;MINNETSSKATKNIVSPTYLILLSVLILLALFLLVKFITNYIRSIKKTQKILGNELVIPYVQGFKIASTTFFNIILVNILFIVLIVFSSVMFKNAYVQYKLGNEYSIFYLAAIIVTSLLFLTLNLSIFIVKAIMFNIPQYKGAKKLEEELHSLKVSKDSSEFVKLPNSFELNDEKMANGILTHRVTSKMIFLYNNLELPRKNQKVFNLKKTYLVYLDLIFKVKLFEEFYSKITADEAEREAQFINSAENISRENEDKLTATEKEIIWMDNADKKADIFSESKKYEEKVGKEEFNKKYLEYLNTVRSQDKNYSTIQKNSWLTYRDNDFEDLFYNPKAMISYYVNGELKEKTLFEFIEEYKKYLITKFYSIIK
;
A
#
# COMPACT_ATOMS: atom_id res chain seq x y z
N MET A 1 27.54 -67.95 30.98
CA MET A 1 27.78 -67.00 29.88
C MET A 1 26.52 -66.18 29.70
N ILE A 2 26.51 -64.93 30.17
CA ILE A 2 25.41 -64.00 29.90
C ILE A 2 25.94 -63.06 28.82
N ASN A 3 25.43 -63.22 27.59
CA ASN A 3 25.65 -62.27 26.51
C ASN A 3 24.86 -61.00 26.85
N ASN A 4 25.57 -59.97 27.31
CA ASN A 4 25.04 -58.61 27.25
C ASN A 4 25.12 -58.16 25.79
N GLU A 5 24.01 -58.30 25.07
CA GLU A 5 23.76 -57.50 23.88
C GLU A 5 23.73 -56.03 24.29
N THR A 6 24.86 -55.34 24.08
CA THR A 6 24.87 -53.89 24.03
C THR A 6 24.08 -53.47 22.80
N SER A 7 22.81 -53.15 23.03
CA SER A 7 21.99 -52.31 22.15
C SER A 7 22.80 -51.08 21.75
N SER A 8 23.39 -51.15 20.56
CA SER A 8 23.93 -50.00 19.84
C SER A 8 22.75 -49.04 19.60
N LYS A 9 22.59 -48.06 20.49
CA LYS A 9 21.79 -46.88 20.18
C LYS A 9 22.44 -46.22 18.97
N ALA A 10 21.85 -46.43 17.81
CA ALA A 10 22.16 -45.67 16.61
C ALA A 10 22.11 -44.17 16.96
N THR A 11 23.28 -43.57 17.16
CA THR A 11 23.44 -42.13 17.22
C THR A 11 22.95 -41.62 15.87
N LYS A 12 21.74 -41.06 15.82
CA LYS A 12 21.26 -40.32 14.64
C LYS A 12 22.39 -39.36 14.26
N ASN A 13 22.95 -39.53 13.07
CA ASN A 13 23.93 -38.59 12.52
C ASN A 13 23.21 -37.25 12.31
N ILE A 14 23.22 -36.42 13.36
CA ILE A 14 22.64 -35.06 13.38
C ILE A 14 23.43 -34.16 12.42
N VAL A 15 24.64 -34.54 12.04
CA VAL A 15 25.48 -33.86 11.06
C VAL A 15 25.24 -34.49 9.68
N SER A 16 24.06 -34.22 9.13
CA SER A 16 23.67 -34.63 7.77
C SER A 16 23.89 -33.48 6.76
N PRO A 17 24.40 -33.76 5.55
CA PRO A 17 24.46 -32.80 4.44
C PRO A 17 23.11 -32.12 4.16
N THR A 18 21.99 -32.80 4.45
CA THR A 18 20.64 -32.24 4.29
C THR A 18 20.43 -30.98 5.12
N TYR A 19 20.96 -30.91 6.35
CA TYR A 19 20.82 -29.73 7.21
C TYR A 19 21.67 -28.56 6.71
N LEU A 20 22.84 -28.83 6.12
CA LEU A 20 23.69 -27.80 5.51
C LEU A 20 22.99 -27.16 4.30
N ILE A 21 22.40 -27.99 3.43
CA ILE A 21 21.66 -27.53 2.26
C ILE A 21 20.46 -26.68 2.70
N LEU A 22 19.66 -27.19 3.64
CA LEU A 22 18.51 -26.47 4.16
C LEU A 22 18.92 -25.11 4.76
N LEU A 23 19.96 -25.08 5.59
CA LEU A 23 20.45 -23.84 6.19
C LEU A 23 20.95 -22.85 5.14
N SER A 24 21.67 -23.33 4.12
CA SER A 24 22.14 -22.49 3.02
C SER A 24 20.97 -21.84 2.27
N VAL A 25 19.93 -22.61 1.95
CA VAL A 25 18.72 -22.10 1.29
C VAL A 25 18.02 -21.05 2.15
N LEU A 26 17.90 -21.29 3.45
CA LEU A 26 17.27 -20.33 4.37
C LEU A 26 18.08 -19.04 4.55
N ILE A 27 19.42 -19.13 4.58
CA ILE A 27 20.30 -17.94 4.60
C ILE A 27 20.13 -17.13 3.32
N LEU A 28 20.09 -17.79 2.15
CA LEU A 28 19.84 -17.12 0.86
C LEU A 28 18.46 -16.46 0.83
N LEU A 29 17.43 -17.12 1.35
CA LEU A 29 16.09 -16.55 1.48
C LEU A 29 16.11 -15.32 2.40
N ALA A 30 16.78 -15.40 3.54
CA ALA A 30 16.90 -14.28 4.48
C ALA A 30 17.63 -13.07 3.87
N LEU A 31 18.70 -13.33 3.10
CA LEU A 31 19.42 -12.30 2.34
C LEU A 31 18.51 -11.65 1.28
N PHE A 32 17.75 -12.45 0.53
CA PHE A 32 16.79 -11.93 -0.44
C PHE A 32 15.74 -11.03 0.23
N LEU A 33 15.17 -11.46 1.37
CA LEU A 33 14.18 -10.67 2.11
C LEU A 33 14.78 -9.37 2.65
N LEU A 34 16.03 -9.38 3.12
CA LEU A 34 16.76 -8.19 3.55
C LEU A 34 16.92 -7.19 2.39
N VAL A 35 17.43 -7.63 1.24
CA VAL A 35 17.63 -6.76 0.06
C VAL A 35 16.28 -6.22 -0.43
N LYS A 36 15.26 -7.09 -0.49
CA LYS A 36 13.90 -6.71 -0.87
C LYS A 36 13.32 -5.67 0.07
N PHE A 37 13.53 -5.82 1.38
CA PHE A 37 13.08 -4.86 2.39
C PHE A 37 13.76 -3.50 2.20
N ILE A 38 15.09 -3.44 2.22
CA ILE A 38 15.86 -2.19 2.11
C ILE A 38 15.47 -1.44 0.83
N THR A 39 15.40 -2.16 -0.29
CA THR A 39 15.00 -1.58 -1.59
C THR A 39 13.62 -0.94 -1.52
N ASN A 40 12.63 -1.64 -0.97
CA ASN A 40 11.27 -1.12 -0.88
C ASN A 40 11.10 -0.03 0.19
N TYR A 41 11.89 -0.05 1.26
CA TYR A 41 11.93 1.02 2.25
C TYR A 41 12.49 2.32 1.64
N ILE A 42 13.60 2.23 0.90
CA ILE A 42 14.15 3.37 0.14
C ILE A 42 13.12 3.91 -0.86
N ARG A 43 12.46 3.02 -1.63
CA ARG A 43 11.39 3.41 -2.57
C ARG A 43 10.25 4.13 -1.85
N SER A 44 9.88 3.67 -0.66
CA SER A 44 8.82 4.28 0.14
C SER A 44 9.18 5.66 0.66
N ILE A 45 10.42 5.86 1.11
CA ILE A 45 10.92 7.19 1.50
C ILE A 45 10.92 8.14 0.29
N LYS A 46 11.51 7.71 -0.83
CA LYS A 46 11.55 8.51 -2.06
C LYS A 46 10.15 8.91 -2.52
N LYS A 47 9.20 7.97 -2.49
CA LYS A 47 7.80 8.25 -2.86
C LYS A 47 7.13 9.21 -1.86
N THR A 48 7.38 9.05 -0.56
CA THR A 48 6.89 9.97 0.49
C THR A 48 7.39 11.40 0.24
N GLN A 49 8.70 11.56 0.00
CA GLN A 49 9.32 12.85 -0.32
C GLN A 49 8.75 13.47 -1.59
N LYS A 50 8.62 12.67 -2.67
CA LYS A 50 8.07 13.13 -3.95
C LYS A 50 6.62 13.63 -3.81
N ILE A 51 5.77 12.86 -3.15
CA ILE A 51 4.33 13.14 -3.08
C ILE A 51 4.03 14.31 -2.14
N LEU A 52 4.67 14.35 -0.97
CA LEU A 52 4.43 15.42 -0.01
C LEU A 52 5.16 16.70 -0.38
N GLY A 53 6.38 16.61 -0.92
CA GLY A 53 7.18 17.76 -1.31
C GLY A 53 7.35 18.75 -0.15
N ASN A 54 6.94 20.00 -0.37
CA ASN A 54 7.02 21.07 0.63
C ASN A 54 6.16 20.81 1.87
N GLU A 55 5.11 20.00 1.77
CA GLU A 55 4.29 19.63 2.93
C GLU A 55 5.08 18.82 3.95
N LEU A 56 6.17 18.16 3.55
CA LEU A 56 6.99 17.31 4.41
C LEU A 56 8.08 18.14 5.09
N VAL A 57 7.83 18.61 6.31
CA VAL A 57 8.75 19.44 7.11
C VAL A 57 9.54 18.60 8.12
N ILE A 58 9.01 17.43 8.52
CA ILE A 58 9.68 16.52 9.46
C ILE A 58 10.00 15.18 8.79
N PRO A 59 11.00 14.43 9.29
CA PRO A 59 11.25 13.07 8.83
C PRO A 59 10.05 12.14 9.07
N TYR A 60 9.32 11.85 8.00
CA TYR A 60 8.12 11.01 8.00
C TYR A 60 8.13 10.06 6.80
N VAL A 61 7.76 8.80 7.02
CA VAL A 61 7.66 7.78 5.99
C VAL A 61 6.22 7.29 5.97
N GLN A 62 5.53 7.47 4.84
CA GLN A 62 4.12 7.14 4.75
C GLN A 62 3.86 5.67 5.10
N GLY A 63 2.90 5.42 5.99
CA GLY A 63 2.45 4.08 6.35
C GLY A 63 3.47 3.20 7.10
N PHE A 64 4.62 3.77 7.49
CA PHE A 64 5.56 3.09 8.38
C PHE A 64 5.14 3.26 9.85
N LYS A 65 4.20 2.42 10.29
CA LYS A 65 3.61 2.40 11.64
C LYS A 65 3.68 0.99 12.21
N ILE A 66 3.64 0.84 13.54
CA ILE A 66 3.71 -0.48 14.22
C ILE A 66 2.63 -1.46 13.70
N ALA A 67 1.45 -0.97 13.34
CA ALA A 67 0.36 -1.80 12.82
C ALA A 67 0.44 -2.09 11.31
N SER A 68 1.47 -1.62 10.59
CA SER A 68 1.52 -1.79 9.14
C SER A 68 2.05 -3.17 8.73
N THR A 69 1.60 -3.68 7.58
CA THR A 69 2.06 -4.99 7.07
C THR A 69 3.57 -5.01 6.85
N THR A 70 4.18 -3.88 6.47
CA THR A 70 5.64 -3.77 6.35
C THR A 70 6.35 -3.91 7.68
N PHE A 71 5.79 -3.39 8.77
CA PHE A 71 6.33 -3.58 10.11
C PHE A 71 6.27 -5.05 10.54
N PHE A 72 5.16 -5.73 10.29
CA PHE A 72 5.05 -7.18 10.52
C PHE A 72 6.04 -7.99 9.68
N ASN A 73 6.29 -7.61 8.42
CA ASN A 73 7.33 -8.25 7.61
C ASN A 73 8.72 -8.10 8.22
N ILE A 74 9.06 -6.94 8.79
CA ILE A 74 10.33 -6.76 9.51
C ILE A 74 10.42 -7.71 10.69
N ILE A 75 9.35 -7.82 11.50
CA ILE A 75 9.32 -8.74 12.65
C ILE A 75 9.52 -10.18 12.19
N LEU A 76 8.81 -10.61 11.14
CA LEU A 76 8.90 -11.97 10.61
C LEU A 76 10.33 -12.29 10.13
N VAL A 77 10.98 -11.36 9.44
CA VAL A 77 12.38 -11.52 9.00
C VAL A 77 13.34 -11.58 10.20
N ASN A 78 13.10 -10.77 11.24
CA ASN A 78 13.91 -10.84 12.47
C ASN A 78 13.73 -12.19 13.20
N ILE A 79 12.51 -12.72 13.29
CA ILE A 79 12.25 -14.05 13.85
C ILE A 79 12.99 -15.11 13.04
N LEU A 80 12.96 -15.04 11.71
CA LEU A 80 13.70 -15.97 10.84
C LEU A 80 15.21 -15.93 11.15
N PHE A 81 15.80 -14.74 11.31
CA PHE A 81 17.21 -14.61 11.69
C PHE A 81 17.51 -15.22 13.06
N ILE A 82 16.66 -14.96 14.07
CA ILE A 82 16.84 -15.52 15.41
C ILE A 82 16.78 -17.06 15.37
N VAL A 83 15.80 -17.62 14.65
CA VAL A 83 15.67 -19.07 14.47
C VAL A 83 16.91 -19.65 13.80
N LEU A 84 17.42 -19.00 12.75
CA LEU A 84 18.64 -19.43 12.07
C LEU A 84 19.88 -19.38 12.97
N ILE A 85 20.03 -18.34 13.79
CA ILE A 85 21.13 -18.23 14.77
C ILE A 85 21.03 -19.37 15.79
N VAL A 86 19.87 -19.54 16.44
CA VAL A 86 19.67 -20.57 17.46
C VAL A 86 19.90 -21.97 16.90
N PHE A 87 19.33 -22.27 15.74
CA PHE A 87 19.51 -23.57 15.09
C PHE A 87 20.98 -23.81 14.74
N SER A 88 21.66 -22.83 14.15
CA SER A 88 23.09 -22.93 13.81
C SER A 88 23.95 -23.10 15.07
N SER A 89 23.62 -22.45 16.18
CA SER A 89 24.32 -22.60 17.46
C SER A 89 24.17 -24.01 18.05
N VAL A 90 22.95 -24.58 18.01
CA VAL A 90 22.72 -25.96 18.48
C VAL A 90 23.50 -26.96 17.62
N MET A 91 23.46 -26.80 16.29
CA MET A 91 24.17 -27.68 15.36
C MET A 91 25.70 -27.52 15.48
N PHE A 92 26.20 -26.30 15.67
CA PHE A 92 27.60 -26.04 15.95
C PHE A 92 28.07 -26.74 17.22
N LYS A 93 27.31 -26.63 18.33
CA LYS A 93 27.63 -27.32 19.59
C LYS A 93 27.77 -28.82 19.37
N ASN A 94 26.82 -29.44 18.67
CA ASN A 94 26.82 -30.87 18.41
C ASN A 94 28.02 -31.29 17.52
N ALA A 95 28.26 -30.55 16.43
CA ALA A 95 29.38 -30.80 15.54
C ALA A 95 30.74 -30.60 16.26
N TYR A 96 30.86 -29.58 17.10
CA TYR A 96 32.07 -29.31 17.87
C TYR A 96 32.36 -30.40 18.91
N VAL A 97 31.34 -30.89 19.62
CA VAL A 97 31.51 -31.99 20.59
C VAL A 97 31.98 -33.26 19.89
N GLN A 98 31.43 -33.57 18.72
CA GLN A 98 31.70 -34.80 17.98
C GLN A 98 33.01 -34.76 17.16
N TYR A 99 33.25 -33.67 16.44
CA TYR A 99 34.31 -33.55 15.43
C TYR A 99 35.39 -32.51 15.76
N LYS A 100 35.22 -31.74 16.84
CA LYS A 100 36.08 -30.60 17.23
C LYS A 100 36.09 -29.46 16.21
N LEU A 101 36.81 -28.38 16.55
CA LEU A 101 37.08 -27.27 15.64
C LEU A 101 38.02 -27.74 14.52
N GLY A 102 37.80 -27.29 13.29
CA GLY A 102 38.62 -27.68 12.13
C GLY A 102 37.92 -28.64 11.16
N ASN A 103 36.88 -29.34 11.62
CA ASN A 103 36.02 -30.12 10.73
C ASN A 103 35.08 -29.20 9.92
N GLU A 104 34.86 -29.55 8.65
CA GLU A 104 34.04 -28.77 7.69
C GLU A 104 32.64 -28.43 8.23
N TYR A 105 31.99 -29.36 8.93
CA TYR A 105 30.67 -29.14 9.51
C TYR A 105 30.70 -28.13 10.66
N SER A 106 31.66 -28.27 11.58
CA SER A 106 31.85 -27.31 12.67
C SER A 106 32.16 -25.91 12.16
N ILE A 107 33.01 -25.81 11.13
CA ILE A 107 33.35 -24.52 10.49
C ILE A 107 32.12 -23.91 9.82
N PHE A 108 31.34 -24.71 9.09
CA PHE A 108 30.14 -24.22 8.41
C PHE A 108 29.11 -23.67 9.38
N TYR A 109 28.76 -24.40 10.45
CA TYR A 109 27.78 -23.91 11.42
C TYR A 109 28.27 -22.65 12.15
N LEU A 110 29.57 -22.54 12.42
CA LEU A 110 30.16 -21.32 12.97
C LEU A 110 30.03 -20.14 11.99
N ALA A 111 30.36 -20.35 10.71
CA ALA A 111 30.21 -19.34 9.67
C ALA A 111 28.74 -18.91 9.52
N ALA A 112 27.80 -19.85 9.57
CA ALA A 112 26.37 -19.56 9.52
C ALA A 112 25.91 -18.69 10.69
N ILE A 113 26.39 -18.93 11.92
CA ILE A 113 26.11 -18.07 13.09
C ILE A 113 26.60 -16.65 12.81
N ILE A 114 27.87 -16.51 12.37
CA ILE A 114 28.49 -15.19 12.13
C ILE A 114 27.74 -14.43 11.03
N VAL A 115 27.55 -15.06 9.87
CA VAL A 115 26.85 -14.44 8.72
C VAL A 115 25.43 -14.05 9.10
N THR A 116 24.67 -14.93 9.74
CA THR A 116 23.28 -14.64 10.12
C THR A 116 23.21 -13.51 11.16
N SER A 117 24.15 -13.46 12.11
CA SER A 117 24.24 -12.38 13.10
C SER A 117 24.58 -11.03 12.46
N LEU A 118 25.52 -11.03 11.49
CA LEU A 118 25.85 -9.84 10.71
C LEU A 118 24.67 -9.36 9.87
N LEU A 119 23.92 -10.26 9.24
CA LEU A 119 22.72 -9.91 8.47
C LEU A 119 21.61 -9.35 9.36
N PHE A 120 21.40 -9.93 10.54
CA PHE A 120 20.46 -9.43 11.54
C PHE A 120 20.79 -8.00 11.98
N LEU A 121 22.05 -7.74 12.33
CA LEU A 121 22.52 -6.41 12.68
C LEU A 121 22.38 -5.44 11.49
N THR A 122 22.76 -5.88 10.29
CA THR A 122 22.66 -5.10 9.05
C THR A 122 21.23 -4.66 8.77
N LEU A 123 20.23 -5.57 8.88
CA LEU A 123 18.83 -5.23 8.69
C LEU A 123 18.41 -4.10 9.64
N ASN A 124 18.66 -4.26 10.93
CA ASN A 124 18.21 -3.31 11.94
C ASN A 124 18.92 -1.96 11.80
N LEU A 125 20.24 -1.94 11.61
CA LEU A 125 21.01 -0.72 11.37
C LEU A 125 20.59 -0.02 10.08
N SER A 126 20.30 -0.76 9.02
CA SER A 126 19.91 -0.19 7.72
C SER A 126 18.65 0.67 7.82
N ILE A 127 17.67 0.32 8.67
CA ILE A 127 16.45 1.10 8.87
C ILE A 127 16.80 2.51 9.39
N PHE A 128 17.69 2.59 10.37
CA PHE A 128 18.14 3.86 10.96
C PHE A 128 19.02 4.65 10.00
N ILE A 129 20.02 3.99 9.40
CA ILE A 129 20.99 4.64 8.49
C ILE A 129 20.29 5.18 7.26
N VAL A 130 19.44 4.38 6.60
CA VAL A 130 18.69 4.82 5.41
C VAL A 130 17.80 6.00 5.75
N LYS A 131 17.09 5.96 6.90
CA LYS A 131 16.26 7.08 7.33
C LYS A 131 17.10 8.34 7.59
N ALA A 132 18.23 8.20 8.29
CA ALA A 132 19.11 9.32 8.60
C ALA A 132 19.67 9.97 7.32
N ILE A 133 20.19 9.17 6.38
CA ILE A 133 20.75 9.66 5.12
C ILE A 133 19.68 10.32 4.25
N MET A 134 18.54 9.66 4.06
CA MET A 134 17.50 10.15 3.15
C MET A 134 16.82 11.43 3.64
N PHE A 135 16.78 11.66 4.96
CA PHE A 135 16.26 12.89 5.56
C PHE A 135 17.37 13.87 5.98
N ASN A 136 18.61 13.70 5.47
CA ASN A 136 19.75 14.55 5.78
C ASN A 136 19.79 15.88 4.99
N ILE A 137 18.63 16.42 4.62
CA ILE A 137 18.46 17.57 3.71
C ILE A 137 18.20 18.84 4.53
N PRO A 138 18.62 20.06 4.10
CA PRO A 138 18.40 21.31 4.84
C PRO A 138 16.97 21.52 5.33
N GLN A 139 15.97 21.13 4.52
CA GLN A 139 14.54 21.15 4.85
C GLN A 139 14.20 20.48 6.19
N TYR A 140 14.99 19.49 6.62
CA TYR A 140 14.78 18.71 7.86
C TYR A 140 15.80 19.03 8.95
N LYS A 141 16.81 19.85 8.66
CA LYS A 141 17.98 20.11 9.51
C LYS A 141 17.91 21.41 10.32
N GLY A 142 16.85 22.19 10.18
CA GLY A 142 16.66 23.42 10.94
C GLY A 142 16.12 23.16 12.34
N ALA A 143 16.70 23.81 13.36
CA ALA A 143 16.14 23.89 14.71
C ALA A 143 14.91 24.84 14.80
N LYS A 144 14.23 25.11 13.68
CA LYS A 144 12.98 25.86 13.71
C LYS A 144 11.91 24.98 14.33
N LYS A 145 11.08 25.58 15.18
CA LYS A 145 9.95 24.86 15.77
C LYS A 145 9.02 24.47 14.62
N LEU A 146 8.46 23.26 14.66
CA LEU A 146 7.51 22.76 13.66
C LEU A 146 6.44 23.81 13.30
N GLU A 147 5.95 24.54 14.29
CA GLU A 147 4.98 25.62 14.14
C GLU A 147 5.45 26.75 13.20
N GLU A 148 6.71 27.20 13.31
CA GLU A 148 7.27 28.27 12.50
C GLU A 148 7.39 27.87 11.02
N GLU A 149 7.85 26.63 10.76
CA GLU A 149 7.92 26.09 9.41
C GLU A 149 6.53 25.92 8.79
N LEU A 150 5.56 25.44 9.58
CA LEU A 150 4.16 25.34 9.13
C LEU A 150 3.54 26.71 8.87
N HIS A 151 3.84 27.71 9.70
CA HIS A 151 3.41 29.09 9.47
C HIS A 151 4.03 29.64 8.18
N SER A 152 5.33 29.42 7.97
CA SER A 152 6.00 29.82 6.72
C SER A 152 5.37 29.16 5.49
N LEU A 153 4.99 27.88 5.58
CA LEU A 153 4.29 27.18 4.50
C LEU A 153 2.88 27.74 4.27
N LYS A 154 2.16 28.11 5.33
CA LYS A 154 0.84 28.73 5.21
C LYS A 154 0.90 30.03 4.42
N VAL A 155 1.90 30.86 4.69
CA VAL A 155 2.10 32.17 4.04
C VAL A 155 2.54 32.03 2.58
N SER A 156 3.24 30.95 2.23
CA SER A 156 3.69 30.73 0.84
C SER A 156 2.64 30.08 -0.08
N LYS A 157 1.52 29.61 0.48
CA LYS A 157 0.41 29.03 -0.29
C LYS A 157 -0.41 30.12 -0.98
N ASP A 158 -0.94 29.78 -2.15
CA ASP A 158 -1.89 30.66 -2.83
C ASP A 158 -3.20 30.74 -2.02
N SER A 159 -3.74 31.96 -1.91
CA SER A 159 -5.08 32.25 -1.40
C SER A 159 -6.17 31.34 -2.01
N SER A 160 -6.02 30.92 -3.27
CA SER A 160 -6.94 30.02 -3.97
C SER A 160 -6.99 28.59 -3.38
N GLU A 161 -5.97 28.19 -2.60
CA GLU A 161 -5.94 26.90 -1.88
C GLU A 161 -6.85 26.91 -0.65
N PHE A 162 -7.26 28.08 -0.16
CA PHE A 162 -8.08 28.23 1.04
C PHE A 162 -9.54 28.46 0.68
N VAL A 163 -10.40 27.59 1.19
CA VAL A 163 -11.85 27.63 0.93
C VAL A 163 -12.64 27.88 2.21
N LYS A 164 -13.90 28.29 2.09
CA LYS A 164 -14.77 28.37 3.27
C LYS A 164 -14.95 26.98 3.87
N LEU A 165 -14.62 26.83 5.15
CA LEU A 165 -14.77 25.57 5.86
C LEU A 165 -16.25 25.24 6.07
N PRO A 166 -16.66 23.98 5.85
CA PRO A 166 -17.99 23.54 6.20
C PRO A 166 -18.14 23.40 7.73
N ASN A 167 -19.33 23.71 8.23
CA ASN A 167 -19.74 23.50 9.61
C ASN A 167 -20.05 22.01 9.88
N SER A 168 -20.60 21.31 8.89
CA SER A 168 -20.81 19.85 8.92
C SER A 168 -20.38 19.19 7.61
N PHE A 169 -19.81 18.00 7.71
CA PHE A 169 -19.33 17.21 6.58
C PHE A 169 -19.46 15.72 6.89
N GLU A 170 -20.39 15.06 6.20
CA GLU A 170 -20.84 13.69 6.51
C GLU A 170 -21.15 12.93 5.23
N LEU A 171 -20.99 11.60 5.22
CA LEU A 171 -21.44 10.78 4.09
C LEU A 171 -22.94 10.51 4.17
N ASN A 172 -23.57 10.32 3.02
CA ASN A 172 -24.89 9.73 2.96
C ASN A 172 -24.74 8.20 2.94
N ASP A 173 -24.80 7.57 4.12
CA ASP A 173 -24.58 6.12 4.27
C ASP A 173 -25.61 5.29 3.47
N GLU A 174 -26.86 5.73 3.40
CA GLU A 174 -27.93 5.02 2.68
C GLU A 174 -27.64 4.94 1.17
N LYS A 175 -27.27 6.07 0.56
CA LYS A 175 -26.92 6.11 -0.88
C LYS A 175 -25.58 5.44 -1.20
N MET A 176 -24.69 5.33 -0.22
CA MET A 176 -23.36 4.73 -0.37
C MET A 176 -23.31 3.22 -0.07
N ALA A 177 -24.41 2.62 0.41
CA ALA A 177 -24.46 1.25 0.92
C ALA A 177 -23.98 0.17 -0.08
N ASN A 178 -24.18 0.38 -1.38
CA ASN A 178 -23.77 -0.57 -2.42
C ASN A 178 -22.27 -0.49 -2.77
N GLY A 179 -21.57 0.57 -2.34
CA GLY A 179 -20.16 0.84 -2.62
C GLY A 179 -19.24 0.56 -1.44
N ILE A 180 -19.30 -0.64 -0.83
CA ILE A 180 -18.69 -0.98 0.47
C ILE A 180 -17.23 -0.48 0.64
N LEU A 181 -16.36 -0.72 -0.35
CA LEU A 181 -14.94 -0.37 -0.26
C LEU A 181 -14.72 1.15 -0.37
N THR A 182 -15.38 1.79 -1.33
CA THR A 182 -15.33 3.24 -1.51
C THR A 182 -15.91 3.96 -0.29
N HIS A 183 -17.06 3.49 0.22
CA HIS A 183 -17.70 3.99 1.44
C HIS A 183 -16.80 3.86 2.66
N ARG A 184 -16.15 2.70 2.85
CA ARG A 184 -15.18 2.49 3.94
C ARG A 184 -14.09 3.55 3.94
N VAL A 185 -13.45 3.79 2.79
CA VAL A 185 -12.33 4.74 2.70
C VAL A 185 -12.80 6.17 2.84
N THR A 186 -13.85 6.57 2.14
CA THR A 186 -14.36 7.94 2.23
C THR A 186 -14.88 8.23 3.63
N SER A 187 -15.53 7.27 4.30
CA SER A 187 -16.00 7.41 5.68
C SER A 187 -14.82 7.64 6.62
N LYS A 188 -13.75 6.86 6.47
CA LYS A 188 -12.51 7.05 7.23
C LYS A 188 -11.86 8.42 6.96
N MET A 189 -11.85 8.88 5.71
CA MET A 189 -11.34 10.22 5.35
C MET A 189 -12.15 11.32 6.02
N ILE A 190 -13.49 11.27 5.93
CA ILE A 190 -14.38 12.24 6.59
C ILE A 190 -14.22 12.19 8.11
N PHE A 191 -14.17 10.99 8.71
CA PHE A 191 -13.96 10.82 10.14
C PHE A 191 -12.63 11.45 10.60
N LEU A 192 -11.53 11.17 9.90
CA LEU A 192 -10.22 11.74 10.23
C LEU A 192 -10.19 13.26 10.03
N TYR A 193 -10.82 13.76 8.96
CA TYR A 193 -11.03 15.18 8.72
C TYR A 193 -11.81 15.83 9.87
N ASN A 194 -12.93 15.26 10.30
CA ASN A 194 -13.76 15.82 11.37
C ASN A 194 -13.01 15.84 12.71
N ASN A 195 -12.18 14.83 12.96
CA ASN A 195 -11.34 14.71 14.15
C ASN A 195 -9.97 15.40 14.08
N LEU A 196 -9.63 16.11 12.99
CA LEU A 196 -8.50 17.04 13.00
C LEU A 196 -8.82 18.16 14.00
N GLU A 197 -8.24 18.06 15.20
CA GLU A 197 -8.53 18.91 16.35
C GLU A 197 -8.28 20.39 16.02
N LEU A 198 -9.34 21.18 15.97
CA LEU A 198 -9.24 22.63 16.09
C LEU A 198 -8.91 22.94 17.55
N PRO A 199 -7.92 23.82 17.84
CA PRO A 199 -7.58 24.18 19.20
C PRO A 199 -8.78 24.84 19.87
N ARG A 200 -9.51 24.09 20.70
CA ARG A 200 -10.65 24.64 21.47
C ARG A 200 -10.09 25.42 22.65
N LYS A 201 -10.72 26.56 22.98
CA LYS A 201 -10.35 27.43 24.12
C LYS A 201 -10.17 26.68 25.46
N ASN A 202 -10.76 25.50 25.61
CA ASN A 202 -10.77 24.72 26.87
C ASN A 202 -10.05 23.36 26.77
N GLN A 203 -9.29 23.07 25.71
CA GLN A 203 -8.60 21.79 25.54
C GLN A 203 -7.18 21.87 26.11
N LYS A 204 -6.89 21.08 27.15
CA LYS A 204 -5.65 21.19 27.95
C LYS A 204 -4.35 20.81 27.22
N VAL A 205 -4.39 20.04 26.13
CA VAL A 205 -3.16 19.63 25.40
C VAL A 205 -3.44 19.47 23.90
N PHE A 206 -3.21 20.51 23.11
CA PHE A 206 -3.14 20.39 21.65
C PHE A 206 -1.77 19.80 21.25
N ASN A 207 -1.77 18.69 20.53
CA ASN A 207 -0.54 18.05 20.04
C ASN A 207 -0.35 18.28 18.54
N LEU A 208 0.30 19.40 18.20
CA LEU A 208 0.57 19.80 16.82
C LEU A 208 1.24 18.68 16.00
N LYS A 209 2.22 17.98 16.57
CA LYS A 209 2.95 16.92 15.86
C LYS A 209 2.03 15.76 15.49
N LYS A 210 1.16 15.34 16.40
CA LYS A 210 0.19 14.25 16.13
C LYS A 210 -0.80 14.67 15.04
N THR A 211 -1.37 15.86 15.16
CA THR A 211 -2.31 16.43 14.18
C THR A 211 -1.67 16.55 12.80
N TYR A 212 -0.41 17.03 12.75
CA TYR A 212 0.36 17.14 11.53
C TYR A 212 0.65 15.79 10.88
N LEU A 213 0.97 14.75 11.65
CA LEU A 213 1.16 13.40 11.10
C LEU A 213 -0.13 12.82 10.49
N VAL A 214 -1.30 13.14 11.06
CA VAL A 214 -2.60 12.77 10.47
C VAL A 214 -2.84 13.54 9.16
N TYR A 215 -2.57 14.84 9.15
CA TYR A 215 -2.64 15.65 7.94
C TYR A 215 -1.73 15.12 6.83
N LEU A 216 -0.47 14.79 7.15
CA LEU A 216 0.49 14.20 6.20
C LEU A 216 -0.02 12.87 5.61
N ASP A 217 -0.62 12.00 6.43
CA ASP A 217 -1.20 10.73 5.98
C ASP A 217 -2.32 10.94 4.96
N LEU A 218 -3.24 11.86 5.27
CA LEU A 218 -4.39 12.17 4.43
C LEU A 218 -3.97 12.86 3.13
N ILE A 219 -3.16 13.91 3.22
CA ILE A 219 -2.73 14.66 2.03
C ILE A 219 -1.83 13.81 1.12
N PHE A 220 -1.03 12.90 1.69
CA PHE A 220 -0.28 11.92 0.91
C PHE A 220 -1.24 11.03 0.11
N LYS A 221 -2.27 10.45 0.74
CA LYS A 221 -3.23 9.55 0.07
C LYS A 221 -3.97 10.25 -1.06
N VAL A 222 -4.43 11.47 -0.83
CA VAL A 222 -5.07 12.31 -1.86
C VAL A 222 -4.12 12.56 -3.04
N LYS A 223 -2.92 13.10 -2.79
CA LYS A 223 -1.96 13.41 -3.86
C LYS A 223 -1.48 12.15 -4.60
N LEU A 224 -1.36 11.03 -3.88
CA LEU A 224 -1.03 9.74 -4.48
C LEU A 224 -2.16 9.26 -5.39
N PHE A 225 -3.41 9.39 -4.94
CA PHE A 225 -4.58 9.06 -5.75
C PHE A 225 -4.61 9.88 -7.05
N GLU A 226 -4.44 11.20 -6.96
CA GLU A 226 -4.35 12.09 -8.13
C GLU A 226 -3.25 11.65 -9.11
N GLU A 227 -2.03 11.34 -8.63
CA GLU A 227 -0.93 10.88 -9.51
C GLU A 227 -1.30 9.60 -10.28
N PHE A 228 -1.94 8.63 -9.61
CA PHE A 228 -2.30 7.36 -10.23
C PHE A 228 -3.55 7.46 -11.11
N TYR A 229 -4.55 8.22 -10.69
CA TYR A 229 -5.75 8.46 -11.48
C TYR A 229 -5.39 9.08 -12.83
N SER A 230 -4.59 10.15 -12.85
CA SER A 230 -4.16 10.81 -14.10
C SER A 230 -3.39 9.87 -15.04
N LYS A 231 -2.59 8.95 -14.49
CA LYS A 231 -1.88 7.93 -15.27
C LYS A 231 -2.83 6.91 -15.87
N ILE A 232 -3.74 6.37 -15.06
CA ILE A 232 -4.73 5.40 -15.54
C ILE A 232 -5.58 6.02 -16.64
N THR A 233 -6.08 7.24 -16.44
CA THR A 233 -6.93 7.89 -17.44
C THR A 233 -6.18 8.18 -18.74
N ALA A 234 -4.90 8.55 -18.66
CA ALA A 234 -4.08 8.76 -19.85
C ALA A 234 -3.86 7.44 -20.61
N ASP A 235 -3.51 6.36 -19.90
CA ASP A 235 -3.28 5.04 -20.48
C ASP A 235 -4.60 4.42 -21.01
N GLU A 236 -5.74 4.66 -20.36
CA GLU A 236 -7.07 4.25 -20.83
C GLU A 236 -7.45 5.04 -22.10
N ALA A 237 -7.24 6.35 -22.12
CA ALA A 237 -7.49 7.17 -23.31
C ALA A 237 -6.57 6.79 -24.48
N GLU A 238 -5.30 6.46 -24.22
CA GLU A 238 -4.38 5.98 -25.24
C GLU A 238 -4.82 4.61 -25.77
N ARG A 239 -5.25 3.69 -24.88
CA ARG A 239 -5.80 2.39 -25.30
C ARG A 239 -7.08 2.57 -26.11
N GLU A 240 -8.02 3.40 -25.67
CA GLU A 240 -9.23 3.72 -26.43
C GLU A 240 -8.88 4.32 -27.79
N ALA A 241 -7.92 5.26 -27.86
CA ALA A 241 -7.44 5.81 -29.12
C ALA A 241 -6.76 4.75 -30.00
N GLN A 242 -5.97 3.83 -29.44
CA GLN A 242 -5.38 2.70 -30.17
C GLN A 242 -6.43 1.71 -30.65
N PHE A 243 -7.47 1.44 -29.85
CA PHE A 243 -8.62 0.61 -30.24
C PHE A 243 -9.44 1.28 -31.32
N ILE A 244 -9.68 2.59 -31.24
CA ILE A 244 -10.36 3.36 -32.29
C ILE A 244 -9.50 3.40 -33.55
N ASN A 245 -8.18 3.59 -33.44
CA ASN A 245 -7.27 3.62 -34.59
C ASN A 245 -7.04 2.24 -35.22
N SER A 246 -7.09 1.16 -34.43
CA SER A 246 -7.00 -0.22 -34.93
C SER A 246 -8.35 -0.73 -35.44
N ALA A 247 -9.46 -0.32 -34.85
CA ALA A 247 -10.78 -0.44 -35.44
C ALA A 247 -10.85 0.34 -36.75
N GLU A 248 -10.33 1.57 -36.80
CA GLU A 248 -10.20 2.40 -38.02
C GLU A 248 -9.26 1.77 -39.06
N ASN A 249 -8.23 1.01 -38.66
CA ASN A 249 -7.33 0.34 -39.63
C ASN A 249 -7.89 -1.01 -40.11
N ILE A 250 -8.68 -1.72 -39.29
CA ILE A 250 -9.44 -2.91 -39.72
C ILE A 250 -10.65 -2.47 -40.56
N SER A 251 -11.21 -1.31 -40.26
CA SER A 251 -12.36 -0.75 -40.96
C SER A 251 -11.91 -0.02 -42.23
N ARG A 252 -10.77 0.67 -42.32
CA ARG A 252 -10.32 1.32 -43.56
C ARG A 252 -9.92 0.39 -44.71
N GLU A 253 -9.58 -0.87 -44.45
CA GLU A 253 -9.38 -1.83 -45.55
C GLU A 253 -10.70 -2.34 -46.15
N ASN A 254 -11.87 -2.10 -45.54
CA ASN A 254 -13.18 -2.53 -46.06
C ASN A 254 -14.38 -1.57 -45.81
N GLU A 255 -14.18 -0.35 -45.30
CA GLU A 255 -15.27 0.56 -44.88
C GLU A 255 -15.99 1.23 -46.04
N ASP A 256 -15.31 1.40 -47.17
CA ASP A 256 -15.94 1.91 -48.40
C ASP A 256 -16.91 0.89 -49.01
N LYS A 257 -17.08 -0.30 -48.40
CA LYS A 257 -18.02 -1.34 -48.83
C LYS A 257 -19.11 -1.70 -47.82
N LEU A 258 -19.08 -1.16 -46.60
CA LEU A 258 -20.09 -1.48 -45.58
C LEU A 258 -21.26 -0.50 -45.64
N THR A 259 -22.46 -1.04 -45.81
CA THR A 259 -23.72 -0.29 -45.82
C THR A 259 -24.06 0.25 -44.43
N ALA A 260 -24.84 1.33 -44.36
CA ALA A 260 -25.26 1.94 -43.09
C ALA A 260 -25.88 0.94 -42.11
N THR A 261 -26.61 -0.04 -42.64
CA THR A 261 -27.24 -1.13 -41.89
C THR A 261 -26.21 -2.05 -41.22
N GLU A 262 -25.07 -2.35 -41.88
CA GLU A 262 -24.05 -3.23 -41.32
C GLU A 262 -23.27 -2.55 -40.17
N LYS A 263 -23.09 -1.22 -40.26
CA LYS A 263 -22.52 -0.43 -39.16
C LYS A 263 -23.47 -0.39 -37.95
N GLU A 264 -24.77 -0.31 -38.19
CA GLU A 264 -25.79 -0.37 -37.14
C GLU A 264 -25.88 -1.76 -36.49
N ILE A 265 -25.77 -2.84 -37.27
CA ILE A 265 -25.74 -4.22 -36.76
C ILE A 265 -24.54 -4.45 -35.83
N ILE A 266 -23.33 -3.98 -36.20
CA ILE A 266 -22.14 -4.13 -35.35
C ILE A 266 -22.28 -3.32 -34.05
N TRP A 267 -22.92 -2.15 -34.10
CA TRP A 267 -23.20 -1.36 -32.91
C TRP A 267 -24.22 -2.05 -32.00
N MET A 268 -25.29 -2.60 -32.58
CA MET A 268 -26.32 -3.36 -31.87
C MET A 268 -25.74 -4.64 -31.24
N ASP A 269 -24.90 -5.39 -31.95
CA ASP A 269 -24.28 -6.64 -31.46
C ASP A 269 -23.33 -6.39 -30.26
N ASN A 270 -22.70 -5.21 -30.22
CA ASN A 270 -21.88 -4.77 -29.08
C ASN A 270 -22.72 -4.23 -27.92
N ALA A 271 -23.88 -3.63 -28.20
CA ALA A 271 -24.84 -3.22 -27.19
C ALA A 271 -25.54 -4.44 -26.55
N ASP A 272 -25.88 -5.45 -27.36
CA ASP A 272 -26.46 -6.73 -26.92
C ASP A 272 -25.50 -7.52 -26.04
N LYS A 273 -24.20 -7.59 -26.37
CA LYS A 273 -23.20 -8.21 -25.46
C LYS A 273 -23.13 -7.53 -24.09
N LYS A 274 -23.32 -6.21 -24.01
CA LYS A 274 -23.40 -5.50 -22.72
C LYS A 274 -24.73 -5.75 -22.01
N ALA A 275 -25.83 -5.85 -22.75
CA ALA A 275 -27.15 -6.16 -22.21
C ALA A 275 -27.25 -7.61 -21.71
N ASP A 276 -26.62 -8.56 -22.39
CA ASP A 276 -26.53 -9.97 -21.99
C ASP A 276 -25.77 -10.12 -20.67
N ILE A 277 -24.59 -9.49 -20.53
CA ILE A 277 -23.85 -9.46 -19.26
C ILE A 277 -24.69 -8.83 -18.13
N PHE A 278 -25.48 -7.79 -18.44
CA PHE A 278 -26.34 -7.13 -17.47
C PHE A 278 -27.59 -7.97 -17.09
N SER A 279 -28.12 -8.75 -18.03
CA SER A 279 -29.26 -9.63 -17.81
C SER A 279 -28.86 -10.93 -17.09
N GLU A 280 -27.68 -11.47 -17.40
CA GLU A 280 -27.11 -12.64 -16.73
C GLU A 280 -26.71 -12.33 -15.29
N SER A 281 -26.17 -11.14 -15.02
CA SER A 281 -25.83 -10.70 -13.66
C SER A 281 -27.08 -10.56 -12.78
N LYS A 282 -28.19 -10.03 -13.30
CA LYS A 282 -29.48 -10.01 -12.57
C LYS A 282 -30.03 -11.40 -12.27
N LYS A 283 -30.00 -12.31 -13.24
CA LYS A 283 -30.45 -13.71 -13.04
C LYS A 283 -29.57 -14.47 -12.04
N TYR A 284 -28.28 -14.13 -11.95
CA TYR A 284 -27.36 -14.70 -10.98
C TYR A 284 -27.57 -14.12 -9.57
N GLU A 285 -27.87 -12.82 -9.44
CA GLU A 285 -28.25 -12.18 -8.17
C GLU A 285 -29.51 -12.82 -7.57
N GLU A 286 -30.54 -13.04 -8.39
CA GLU A 286 -31.81 -13.68 -7.98
C GLU A 286 -31.63 -15.13 -7.50
N LYS A 287 -30.65 -15.87 -8.04
CA LYS A 287 -30.41 -17.29 -7.70
C LYS A 287 -29.53 -17.50 -6.47
N VAL A 288 -28.59 -16.58 -6.21
CA VAL A 288 -27.50 -16.77 -5.24
C VAL A 288 -27.68 -15.86 -4.01
N GLY A 289 -28.59 -14.87 -4.09
CA GLY A 289 -28.83 -13.90 -3.03
C GLY A 289 -27.83 -12.75 -3.05
N LYS A 290 -28.28 -11.56 -2.63
CA LYS A 290 -27.55 -10.29 -2.76
C LYS A 290 -26.17 -10.29 -2.10
N GLU A 291 -26.03 -10.94 -0.93
CA GLU A 291 -24.75 -11.01 -0.21
C GLU A 291 -23.71 -11.87 -0.94
N GLU A 292 -24.08 -13.05 -1.39
CA GLU A 292 -23.16 -13.97 -2.04
C GLU A 292 -22.87 -13.56 -3.50
N PHE A 293 -23.82 -12.91 -4.16
CA PHE A 293 -23.60 -12.19 -5.42
C PHE A 293 -22.55 -11.08 -5.24
N ASN A 294 -22.73 -10.20 -4.25
CA ASN A 294 -21.76 -9.15 -3.95
C ASN A 294 -20.37 -9.72 -3.66
N LYS A 295 -20.29 -10.81 -2.90
CA LYS A 295 -19.01 -11.49 -2.63
C LYS A 295 -18.34 -11.99 -3.91
N LYS A 296 -19.06 -12.71 -4.78
CA LYS A 296 -18.51 -13.23 -6.04
C LYS A 296 -18.17 -12.12 -7.04
N TYR A 297 -18.97 -11.04 -7.08
CA TYR A 297 -18.68 -9.86 -7.89
C TYR A 297 -17.42 -9.13 -7.40
N LEU A 298 -17.24 -9.00 -6.08
CA LEU A 298 -16.01 -8.49 -5.47
C LEU A 298 -14.79 -9.34 -5.82
N GLU A 299 -14.93 -10.67 -5.75
CA GLU A 299 -13.88 -11.62 -6.14
C GLU A 299 -13.53 -11.52 -7.63
N TYR A 300 -14.53 -11.39 -8.51
CA TYR A 300 -14.35 -11.23 -9.95
C TYR A 300 -13.63 -9.91 -10.29
N LEU A 301 -14.09 -8.78 -9.74
CA LEU A 301 -13.45 -7.48 -9.95
C LEU A 301 -12.01 -7.45 -9.43
N ASN A 302 -11.76 -8.08 -8.28
CA ASN A 302 -10.40 -8.25 -7.76
C ASN A 302 -9.53 -9.06 -8.72
N THR A 303 -10.08 -10.13 -9.31
CA THR A 303 -9.35 -10.99 -10.25
C THR A 303 -9.03 -10.25 -11.55
N VAL A 304 -10.01 -9.60 -12.18
CA VAL A 304 -9.82 -8.86 -13.43
C VAL A 304 -8.87 -7.68 -13.25
N ARG A 305 -9.02 -6.89 -12.19
CA ARG A 305 -8.12 -5.76 -11.93
C ARG A 305 -6.73 -6.18 -11.47
N SER A 306 -6.58 -7.36 -10.87
CA SER A 306 -5.25 -7.89 -10.57
C SER A 306 -4.43 -8.23 -11.80
N GLN A 307 -5.11 -8.50 -12.91
CA GLN A 307 -4.50 -8.85 -14.19
C GLN A 307 -4.30 -7.62 -15.09
N ASP A 308 -5.01 -6.51 -14.83
CA ASP A 308 -4.76 -5.25 -15.54
C ASP A 308 -3.45 -4.60 -15.07
N LYS A 309 -2.52 -4.46 -16.01
CA LYS A 309 -1.21 -3.85 -15.80
C LYS A 309 -1.32 -2.44 -15.19
N ASN A 310 -2.36 -1.68 -15.51
CA ASN A 310 -2.55 -0.33 -14.97
C ASN A 310 -2.84 -0.36 -13.45
N TYR A 311 -3.63 -1.33 -13.00
CA TYR A 311 -4.03 -1.48 -11.60
C TYR A 311 -3.03 -2.30 -10.76
N SER A 312 -2.13 -3.06 -11.39
CA SER A 312 -1.00 -3.74 -10.73
C SER A 312 -0.12 -2.79 -9.90
N THR A 313 -0.06 -1.52 -10.32
CA THR A 313 0.71 -0.48 -9.64
C THR A 313 -0.03 0.19 -8.48
N ILE A 314 -1.29 -0.18 -8.25
CA ILE A 314 -2.11 0.29 -7.13
C ILE A 314 -2.25 -0.79 -6.07
N GLN A 315 -2.28 -2.06 -6.48
CA GLN A 315 -2.41 -3.20 -5.60
C GLN A 315 -1.53 -3.07 -4.35
N LYS A 316 -2.12 -3.45 -3.21
CA LYS A 316 -1.40 -3.50 -1.95
C LYS A 316 -0.10 -4.26 -2.12
N ASN A 317 0.95 -3.65 -1.58
CA ASN A 317 2.25 -4.28 -1.53
C ASN A 317 2.74 -4.24 -0.09
N SER A 318 2.81 -5.42 0.54
CA SER A 318 3.22 -5.57 1.93
C SER A 318 4.64 -5.04 2.23
N TRP A 319 5.46 -4.84 1.20
CA TRP A 319 6.82 -4.32 1.30
C TRP A 319 6.91 -2.80 1.06
N LEU A 320 5.94 -2.20 0.36
CA LEU A 320 5.87 -0.76 0.14
C LEU A 320 4.95 -0.14 1.19
N THR A 321 5.50 0.69 2.06
CA THR A 321 4.75 1.18 3.24
C THR A 321 3.57 2.07 2.86
N TYR A 322 3.57 2.66 1.67
CA TYR A 322 2.54 3.57 1.18
C TYR A 322 1.43 2.92 0.35
N ARG A 323 1.53 1.62 0.01
CA ARG A 323 0.48 0.88 -0.71
C ARG A 323 -0.27 -0.01 0.29
N ASP A 324 -1.22 0.60 0.98
CA ASP A 324 -2.11 -0.07 1.93
C ASP A 324 -3.48 -0.40 1.33
N ASN A 325 -4.32 -1.12 2.08
CA ASN A 325 -5.68 -1.46 1.64
C ASN A 325 -6.50 -0.18 1.37
N ASP A 326 -6.38 0.85 2.21
CA ASP A 326 -7.15 2.09 2.05
C ASP A 326 -6.86 2.77 0.71
N PHE A 327 -5.59 2.77 0.28
CA PHE A 327 -5.21 3.33 -1.01
C PHE A 327 -5.74 2.48 -2.18
N GLU A 328 -5.62 1.16 -2.10
CA GLU A 328 -6.10 0.24 -3.13
C GLU A 328 -7.63 0.36 -3.33
N ASP A 329 -8.38 0.42 -2.24
CA ASP A 329 -9.84 0.57 -2.23
C ASP A 329 -10.33 1.81 -3.00
N LEU A 330 -9.56 2.91 -3.01
CA LEU A 330 -9.92 4.12 -3.78
C LEU A 330 -10.04 3.82 -5.28
N PHE A 331 -9.33 2.83 -5.78
CA PHE A 331 -9.34 2.43 -7.18
C PHE A 331 -10.27 1.24 -7.45
N TYR A 332 -11.02 0.80 -6.43
CA TYR A 332 -12.02 -0.23 -6.61
C TYR A 332 -13.24 0.26 -7.41
N ASN A 333 -13.52 1.56 -7.44
CA ASN A 333 -14.43 2.13 -8.43
C ASN A 333 -14.10 3.60 -8.62
N PRO A 334 -13.11 3.94 -9.49
CA PRO A 334 -12.62 5.30 -9.63
C PRO A 334 -13.68 6.25 -10.22
N LYS A 335 -14.71 5.71 -10.89
CA LYS A 335 -15.86 6.43 -11.44
C LYS A 335 -17.09 6.42 -10.51
N ALA A 336 -16.94 5.94 -9.27
CA ALA A 336 -18.04 5.93 -8.31
C ALA A 336 -18.53 7.34 -8.01
N MET A 337 -19.85 7.48 -7.89
CA MET A 337 -20.47 8.68 -7.33
C MET A 337 -20.44 8.60 -5.80
N ILE A 338 -19.97 9.67 -5.17
CA ILE A 338 -19.93 9.87 -3.73
C ILE A 338 -21.07 10.79 -3.34
N SER A 339 -21.96 10.29 -2.49
CA SER A 339 -23.06 11.06 -1.91
C SER A 339 -22.71 11.51 -0.50
N TYR A 340 -22.75 12.80 -0.23
CA TYR A 340 -22.33 13.39 1.03
C TYR A 340 -23.09 14.68 1.35
N TYR A 341 -23.19 15.02 2.63
CA TYR A 341 -23.79 16.25 3.12
C TYR A 341 -22.71 17.27 3.48
N VAL A 342 -22.90 18.51 3.02
CA VAL A 342 -22.10 19.66 3.45
C VAL A 342 -23.05 20.72 3.99
N ASN A 343 -22.93 21.06 5.27
CA ASN A 343 -23.85 22.00 5.94
C ASN A 343 -25.34 21.61 5.82
N GLY A 344 -25.63 20.30 5.73
CA GLY A 344 -27.00 19.79 5.52
C GLY A 344 -27.45 19.71 4.07
N GLU A 345 -26.68 20.24 3.10
CA GLU A 345 -26.99 20.13 1.67
C GLU A 345 -26.40 18.84 1.09
N LEU A 346 -27.24 18.06 0.41
CA LEU A 346 -26.81 16.86 -0.30
C LEU A 346 -26.02 17.23 -1.56
N LYS A 347 -24.82 16.65 -1.69
CA LYS A 347 -23.98 16.72 -2.88
C LYS A 347 -23.70 15.32 -3.40
N GLU A 348 -23.64 15.22 -4.72
CA GLU A 348 -23.25 13.99 -5.42
C GLU A 348 -22.16 14.37 -6.41
N LYS A 349 -20.98 13.76 -6.26
CA LYS A 349 -19.82 14.02 -7.11
C LYS A 349 -19.11 12.74 -7.47
N THR A 350 -18.36 12.73 -8.56
CA THR A 350 -17.45 11.62 -8.83
C THR A 350 -16.39 11.51 -7.73
N LEU A 351 -15.82 10.33 -7.52
CA LEU A 351 -14.76 10.11 -6.53
C LEU A 351 -13.60 11.11 -6.68
N PHE A 352 -13.19 11.38 -7.93
CA PHE A 352 -12.13 12.34 -8.21
C PHE A 352 -12.49 13.75 -7.73
N GLU A 353 -13.66 14.27 -8.13
CA GLU A 353 -14.11 15.61 -7.73
C GLU A 353 -14.33 15.72 -6.21
N PHE A 354 -14.83 14.64 -5.57
CA PHE A 354 -14.93 14.57 -4.12
C PHE A 354 -13.56 14.68 -3.46
N ILE A 355 -12.56 13.94 -3.95
CA ILE A 355 -11.19 13.97 -3.42
C ILE A 355 -10.55 15.35 -3.60
N GLU A 356 -10.79 16.02 -4.73
CA GLU A 356 -10.31 17.39 -4.95
C GLU A 356 -10.97 18.41 -4.00
N GLU A 357 -12.28 18.32 -3.77
CA GLU A 357 -12.97 19.18 -2.79
C GLU A 357 -12.49 18.88 -1.37
N TYR A 358 -12.38 17.60 -1.02
CA TYR A 358 -11.85 17.14 0.26
C TYR A 358 -10.43 17.68 0.52
N LYS A 359 -9.56 17.66 -0.49
CA LYS A 359 -8.19 18.20 -0.40
C LYS A 359 -8.19 19.66 0.02
N LYS A 360 -9.03 20.50 -0.60
CA LYS A 360 -9.15 21.93 -0.27
C LYS A 360 -9.64 22.12 1.16
N TYR A 361 -10.66 21.35 1.58
CA TYR A 361 -11.15 21.37 2.96
C TYR A 361 -10.07 20.95 3.96
N LEU A 362 -9.33 19.88 3.68
CA LEU A 362 -8.26 19.36 4.52
C LEU A 362 -7.14 20.37 4.72
N ILE A 363 -6.63 20.97 3.63
CA ILE A 363 -5.59 22.00 3.67
C ILE A 363 -6.07 23.18 4.50
N THR A 364 -7.24 23.73 4.18
CA THR A 364 -7.79 24.88 4.90
C THR A 364 -7.95 24.58 6.39
N LYS A 365 -8.51 23.42 6.74
CA LYS A 365 -8.76 23.05 8.14
C LYS A 365 -7.45 22.91 8.91
N PHE A 366 -6.46 22.23 8.34
CA PHE A 366 -5.16 22.06 8.98
C PHE A 366 -4.46 23.40 9.22
N TYR A 367 -4.38 24.26 8.19
CA TYR A 367 -3.68 25.54 8.31
C TYR A 367 -4.45 26.61 9.11
N SER A 368 -5.76 26.44 9.31
CA SER A 368 -6.53 27.27 10.24
C SER A 368 -6.12 27.06 11.71
N ILE A 369 -5.50 25.92 12.02
CA ILE A 369 -4.99 25.59 13.36
C ILE A 369 -3.65 26.28 13.63
N ILE A 370 -2.86 26.51 12.58
CA ILE A 370 -1.54 27.13 12.66
C ILE A 370 -1.74 28.63 12.83
N LYS A 371 -1.27 29.17 13.96
CA LYS A 371 -1.40 30.57 14.31
C LYS A 371 -0.37 31.42 13.60
#